data_AF-A0A520BI71-F1
#
_entry.id   AF-A0A520BI71-F1
#
_cell.length_a   1.000
_cell.length_b   1.000
_cell.length_c   1.000
_cell.angle_alpha   90.00
_cell.angle_beta   90.00
_cell.angle_gamma   90.00
#
_symmetry.space_group_name_H-M   'P 1'
#
loop_
_entity.id
_entity.type
_entity.pdbx_description
1 polymer ?
#
loop_
_entity_poly.entity_id
_entity_poly.type
_entity_poly.pdbx_seq_one_letter_code
_entity_poly.pdbx_strand_id
1 'polypeptide(L)'
;MEFEFNVYAVFLIVCGCLSIVLANIIYRRGENIVRWFSIMMLANAIWSIGYGLELSSSTLSQIKFLISIEYIGIATLPLLWFIFCLYFCGKEAWIKKKRNLISVAVVPIITMLMVWTNSYHHLYYKIISVNYSSPFPMADLTRAPWYFVFTIYFYSLLACGTFLIIQKFRSSDRVYRNQNYIIIIAAFIPWISNII
;
A
#
# COMPACT_ATOMS: atom_id res chain seq x y z
N MET A 1 -3.52 -18.20 18.78
CA MET A 1 -4.25 -17.03 18.25
C MET A 1 -5.61 -17.54 17.84
N GLU A 2 -6.67 -17.06 18.47
CA GLU A 2 -8.05 -17.38 18.06
C GLU A 2 -8.49 -16.32 17.06
N PHE A 3 -9.02 -16.76 15.92
CA PHE A 3 -9.49 -15.89 14.84
C PHE A 3 -10.97 -16.14 14.58
N GLU A 4 -11.76 -15.07 14.58
CA GLU A 4 -13.17 -15.07 14.22
C GLU A 4 -13.34 -14.46 12.83
N PHE A 5 -13.33 -15.32 11.81
CA PHE A 5 -13.39 -14.86 10.42
C PHE A 5 -14.78 -14.32 10.05
N ASN A 6 -14.79 -13.07 9.58
CA ASN A 6 -15.96 -12.48 8.94
C ASN A 6 -15.81 -12.49 7.40
N VAL A 7 -16.90 -12.18 6.68
CA VAL A 7 -16.93 -12.20 5.20
C VAL A 7 -15.87 -11.26 4.60
N TYR A 8 -15.65 -10.09 5.19
CA TYR A 8 -14.66 -9.11 4.71
C TYR A 8 -13.23 -9.63 4.86
N ALA A 9 -12.92 -10.25 6.00
CA ALA A 9 -11.62 -10.85 6.28
C ALA A 9 -11.29 -11.97 5.28
N VAL A 10 -12.23 -12.89 5.05
CA VAL A 10 -12.04 -13.98 4.09
C VAL A 10 -11.83 -13.42 2.68
N PHE A 11 -12.62 -12.43 2.28
CA PHE A 11 -12.49 -11.79 0.98
C PHE A 11 -11.11 -11.15 0.79
N LEU A 12 -10.63 -10.39 1.77
CA LEU A 12 -9.30 -9.76 1.74
C LEU A 12 -8.16 -10.78 1.67
N ILE A 13 -8.25 -11.86 2.43
CA ILE A 13 -7.25 -12.94 2.41
C ILE A 13 -7.21 -13.62 1.04
N VAL A 14 -8.38 -13.92 0.45
CA VAL A 14 -8.46 -14.51 -0.89
C VAL A 14 -7.87 -13.56 -1.94
N CYS A 15 -8.23 -12.27 -1.93
CA CYS A 15 -7.65 -11.27 -2.83
C CYS A 15 -6.13 -11.12 -2.64
N GLY A 16 -5.65 -11.17 -1.41
CA GLY A 16 -4.22 -11.14 -1.10
C GLY A 16 -3.49 -12.37 -1.64
N CYS A 17 -4.04 -13.57 -1.44
CA CYS A 17 -3.50 -14.81 -1.99
C CYS A 17 -3.45 -14.79 -3.53
N LEU A 18 -4.53 -14.34 -4.18
CA LEU A 18 -4.56 -14.16 -5.64
C LEU A 18 -3.50 -13.15 -6.09
N SER A 19 -3.31 -12.06 -5.35
CA SER A 19 -2.26 -11.07 -5.63
C SER A 19 -0.86 -11.66 -5.57
N ILE A 20 -0.58 -12.58 -4.62
CA ILE A 20 0.69 -13.31 -4.54
C ILE A 20 0.89 -14.21 -5.76
N VAL A 21 -0.15 -14.95 -6.16
CA VAL A 21 -0.10 -15.84 -7.34
C VAL A 21 0.21 -15.03 -8.60
N LEU A 22 -0.52 -13.94 -8.82
CA LEU A 22 -0.30 -13.04 -9.94
C LEU A 22 1.09 -12.40 -9.90
N ALA A 23 1.54 -11.93 -8.73
CA ALA A 23 2.88 -11.37 -8.56
C ALA A 23 3.96 -12.39 -8.97
N ASN A 24 3.86 -13.65 -8.54
CA ASN A 24 4.83 -14.70 -8.88
C ASN A 24 4.84 -15.02 -10.38
N ILE A 25 3.65 -15.12 -11.00
CA ILE A 25 3.53 -15.35 -12.45
C ILE A 25 4.18 -14.21 -13.24
N ILE A 26 3.86 -12.96 -12.87
CA ILE A 26 4.39 -11.75 -13.50
C ILE A 26 5.90 -11.66 -13.32
N TYR A 27 6.41 -11.96 -12.12
CA TYR A 27 7.84 -11.89 -11.83
C TYR A 27 8.66 -12.85 -12.69
N ARG A 28 8.17 -14.08 -12.87
CA ARG A 28 8.84 -15.13 -13.65
C ARG A 28 8.83 -14.86 -15.15
N ARG A 29 7.77 -14.24 -15.66
CA ARG A 29 7.56 -14.03 -17.10
C ARG A 29 7.89 -12.62 -17.60
N GLY A 30 8.05 -11.66 -16.69
CA GLY A 30 8.13 -10.24 -17.01
C GLY A 30 9.55 -9.69 -17.10
N GLU A 31 9.68 -8.64 -17.92
CA GLU A 31 10.86 -7.77 -17.96
C GLU A 31 11.01 -6.92 -16.69
N ASN A 32 12.11 -6.19 -16.55
CA ASN A 32 12.43 -5.39 -15.36
C ASN A 32 11.33 -4.41 -14.93
N ILE A 33 10.57 -3.82 -15.87
CA ILE A 33 9.45 -2.92 -15.56
C ILE A 33 8.35 -3.67 -14.81
N VAL A 34 7.96 -4.83 -15.33
CA VAL A 34 6.84 -5.63 -14.80
C VAL A 34 7.20 -6.30 -13.46
N ARG A 35 8.49 -6.49 -13.18
CA ARG A 35 8.97 -6.94 -11.86
C ARG A 35 8.67 -5.96 -10.75
N TRP A 36 8.77 -4.65 -10.98
CA TRP A 36 8.39 -3.64 -9.98
C TRP A 36 6.90 -3.67 -9.67
N PHE A 37 6.07 -3.89 -10.69
CA PHE A 37 4.64 -4.12 -10.51
C PHE A 37 4.37 -5.38 -9.66
N SER A 38 5.07 -6.49 -9.94
CA SER A 38 4.97 -7.70 -9.13
C SER A 38 5.35 -7.47 -7.65
N ILE A 39 6.45 -6.76 -7.37
CA ILE A 39 6.87 -6.46 -6.00
C ILE A 39 5.82 -5.57 -5.30
N MET A 40 5.23 -4.60 -6.03
CA MET A 40 4.11 -3.80 -5.51
C MET A 40 2.89 -4.67 -5.19
N MET A 41 2.56 -5.65 -6.02
CA MET A 41 1.47 -6.60 -5.74
C MET A 41 1.74 -7.44 -4.50
N LEU A 42 3.00 -7.81 -4.22
CA LEU A 42 3.37 -8.49 -2.97
C LEU A 42 3.16 -7.58 -1.75
N ALA A 43 3.54 -6.29 -1.83
CA ALA A 43 3.26 -5.34 -0.76
C ALA A 43 1.75 -5.19 -0.50
N ASN A 44 0.95 -5.12 -1.57
CA ASN A 44 -0.51 -5.10 -1.47
C ASN A 44 -1.07 -6.40 -0.85
N ALA A 45 -0.49 -7.55 -1.17
CA ALA A 45 -0.90 -8.82 -0.58
C ALA A 45 -0.60 -8.90 0.91
N ILE A 46 0.59 -8.46 1.34
CA ILE A 46 0.95 -8.37 2.76
C ILE A 46 -0.07 -7.52 3.51
N TRP A 47 -0.40 -6.34 2.96
CA TRP A 47 -1.41 -5.47 3.56
C TRP A 47 -2.78 -6.12 3.59
N SER A 48 -3.26 -6.68 2.48
CA SER A 48 -4.61 -7.28 2.39
C SER A 48 -4.78 -8.47 3.34
N ILE A 49 -3.78 -9.36 3.40
CA ILE A 49 -3.82 -10.53 4.28
C ILE A 49 -3.70 -10.10 5.74
N GLY A 50 -2.77 -9.19 6.05
CA GLY A 50 -2.62 -8.65 7.40
C GLY A 50 -3.92 -8.04 7.90
N TYR A 51 -4.54 -7.18 7.09
CA TYR A 51 -5.80 -6.52 7.43
C TYR A 51 -6.97 -7.51 7.58
N GLY A 52 -7.03 -8.54 6.74
CA GLY A 52 -8.02 -9.60 6.89
C GLY A 52 -7.85 -10.38 8.21
N LEU A 53 -6.61 -10.65 8.61
CA LEU A 53 -6.32 -11.28 9.91
C LEU A 53 -6.60 -10.33 11.08
N GLU A 54 -6.33 -9.03 10.94
CA GLU A 54 -6.62 -8.02 11.95
C GLU A 54 -8.13 -7.95 12.22
N LEU A 55 -8.93 -7.89 11.14
CA LEU A 55 -10.39 -7.93 11.22
C LEU A 55 -10.95 -9.23 11.81
N SER A 56 -10.15 -10.29 11.85
CA SER A 56 -10.52 -11.57 12.47
C SER A 56 -9.98 -11.71 13.90
N SER A 57 -9.28 -10.70 14.44
CA SER A 57 -8.62 -10.80 15.74
C SER A 57 -9.49 -10.25 16.86
N SER A 58 -9.64 -11.04 17.94
CA SER A 58 -10.46 -10.66 19.08
C SER A 58 -9.68 -9.99 20.22
N THR A 59 -8.35 -9.90 20.11
CA THR A 59 -7.48 -9.37 21.17
C THR A 59 -6.61 -8.21 20.69
N LEU A 60 -6.43 -7.21 21.57
CA LEU A 60 -5.61 -6.03 21.28
C LEU A 60 -4.15 -6.37 20.95
N SER A 61 -3.58 -7.43 21.56
CA SER A 61 -2.21 -7.87 21.29
C SER A 61 -2.05 -8.42 19.87
N GLN A 62 -3.02 -9.24 19.40
CA GLN A 62 -3.04 -9.75 18.03
C GLN A 62 -3.21 -8.61 17.02
N ILE A 63 -4.15 -7.69 17.26
CA ILE A 63 -4.38 -6.51 16.42
C ILE A 63 -3.09 -5.69 16.28
N LYS A 64 -2.43 -5.34 17.39
CA LYS A 64 -1.17 -4.57 17.36
C LYS A 64 -0.05 -5.29 16.58
N PHE A 65 0.03 -6.61 16.72
CA PHE A 65 1.01 -7.41 15.99
C PHE A 65 0.72 -7.43 14.49
N LEU A 66 -0.54 -7.60 14.10
CA LEU A 66 -0.95 -7.62 12.69
C LEU A 66 -0.82 -6.26 12.02
N ILE A 67 -1.22 -5.18 12.69
CA ILE A 67 -0.94 -3.80 12.26
C ILE A 67 0.57 -3.63 11.97
N SER A 68 1.44 -4.15 12.84
CA SER A 68 2.89 -4.05 12.63
C SER A 68 3.36 -4.75 11.34
N ILE A 69 2.72 -5.86 10.96
CA ILE A 69 2.99 -6.59 9.70
C ILE A 69 2.39 -5.84 8.50
N GLU A 70 1.15 -5.37 8.61
CA GLU A 70 0.46 -4.62 7.55
C GLU A 70 1.24 -3.39 7.13
N TYR A 71 1.86 -2.70 8.10
CA TYR A 71 2.67 -1.52 7.83
C TYR A 71 3.88 -1.79 6.94
N ILE A 72 4.35 -3.03 6.83
CA ILE A 72 5.36 -3.41 5.82
C ILE A 72 4.78 -3.21 4.42
N GLY A 73 3.53 -3.66 4.20
CA GLY A 73 2.81 -3.46 2.95
C GLY A 73 2.44 -2.00 2.73
N ILE A 74 1.74 -1.38 3.70
CA ILE A 74 1.23 0.00 3.62
C ILE A 74 2.35 1.00 3.35
N ALA A 75 3.47 0.90 4.07
CA ALA A 75 4.58 1.84 3.94
C ALA A 75 5.29 1.69 2.59
N THR A 76 5.49 0.46 2.11
CA THR A 76 6.28 0.22 0.89
C THR A 76 5.47 0.38 -0.40
N LEU A 77 4.14 0.20 -0.35
CA LEU A 77 3.26 0.29 -1.51
C LEU A 77 3.37 1.60 -2.33
N PRO A 78 3.27 2.81 -1.74
CA PRO A 78 3.35 4.06 -2.52
C PRO A 78 4.73 4.26 -3.16
N LEU A 79 5.80 3.82 -2.46
CA LEU A 79 7.16 3.84 -2.98
C LEU A 79 7.28 2.93 -4.20
N LEU A 80 6.80 1.69 -4.11
CA LEU A 80 6.84 0.71 -5.19
C LEU A 80 5.99 1.13 -6.39
N TRP A 81 4.81 1.72 -6.15
CA TRP A 81 3.99 2.35 -7.19
C TRP A 81 4.76 3.42 -7.95
N PHE A 82 5.41 4.33 -7.23
CA PHE A 82 6.16 5.42 -7.84
C PHE A 82 7.38 4.91 -8.64
N ILE A 83 8.11 3.93 -8.11
CA ILE A 83 9.21 3.29 -8.83
C ILE A 83 8.70 2.62 -10.11
N PHE A 84 7.61 1.84 -10.03
CA PHE A 84 6.97 1.25 -11.19
C PHE A 84 6.62 2.30 -12.25
N CYS A 85 5.99 3.42 -11.85
CA CYS A 85 5.64 4.51 -12.76
C CYS A 85 6.87 5.11 -13.47
N LEU A 86 7.99 5.29 -12.74
CA LEU A 86 9.23 5.79 -13.33
C LEU A 86 9.80 4.84 -14.39
N TYR A 87 9.83 3.53 -14.10
CA TYR A 87 10.29 2.52 -15.06
C TYR A 87 9.35 2.42 -16.26
N PHE A 88 8.04 2.42 -16.03
CA PHE A 88 7.02 2.37 -17.08
C PHE A 88 7.11 3.58 -18.02
N CYS A 89 7.43 4.77 -17.49
CA CYS A 89 7.57 5.98 -18.28
C CYS A 89 8.95 6.18 -18.91
N GLY A 90 9.93 5.29 -18.65
CA GLY A 90 11.32 5.43 -19.11
C GLY A 90 12.11 6.55 -18.41
N LYS A 91 11.78 6.85 -17.15
CA LYS A 91 12.41 7.89 -16.31
C LYS A 91 13.21 7.30 -15.13
N GLU A 92 13.60 6.03 -15.22
CA GLU A 92 14.30 5.32 -14.15
C GLU A 92 15.69 5.90 -13.82
N ALA A 93 16.29 6.68 -14.72
CA ALA A 93 17.53 7.41 -14.44
C ALA A 93 17.42 8.34 -13.22
N TRP A 94 16.21 8.85 -12.91
CA TRP A 94 15.99 9.68 -11.73
C TRP A 94 16.13 8.89 -10.43
N ILE A 95 15.55 7.68 -10.34
CA ILE A 95 15.60 6.87 -9.11
C ILE A 95 16.93 6.13 -8.95
N LYS A 96 17.65 5.84 -10.05
CA LYS A 96 19.00 5.26 -10.01
C LYS A 96 20.02 6.15 -9.27
N LYS A 97 19.73 7.45 -9.10
CA LYS A 97 20.53 8.35 -8.26
C LYS A 97 20.29 8.04 -6.79
N LYS A 98 21.36 7.62 -6.08
CA LYS A 98 21.29 7.25 -4.64
C LYS A 98 20.55 8.27 -3.78
N ARG A 99 20.83 9.57 -3.96
CA ARG A 99 20.16 10.66 -3.22
C ARG A 99 18.64 10.63 -3.38
N ASN A 100 18.15 10.40 -4.59
CA ASN A 100 16.72 10.42 -4.89
C ASN A 100 16.06 9.17 -4.31
N LEU A 101 16.66 7.99 -4.47
CA LEU A 101 16.19 6.75 -3.84
C LEU A 101 16.10 6.90 -2.33
N ILE A 102 17.14 7.42 -1.68
CA ILE A 102 17.14 7.67 -0.23
C ILE A 102 16.03 8.64 0.14
N SER A 103 15.86 9.74 -0.60
CA SER A 103 14.85 10.75 -0.27
C SER A 103 13.42 10.18 -0.26
N VAL A 104 13.10 9.25 -1.14
CA VAL A 104 11.78 8.61 -1.17
C VAL A 104 11.71 7.41 -0.23
N ALA A 105 12.78 6.65 0.00
CA ALA A 105 12.77 5.44 0.82
C ALA A 105 12.87 5.71 2.34
N VAL A 106 13.38 6.88 2.75
CA VAL A 106 13.53 7.22 4.16
C VAL A 106 12.18 7.31 4.88
N VAL A 107 11.18 7.94 4.25
CA VAL A 107 9.84 8.12 4.87
C VAL A 107 9.16 6.79 5.23
N PRO A 108 9.08 5.78 4.34
CA PRO A 108 8.46 4.51 4.70
C PRO A 108 9.25 3.73 5.74
N ILE A 109 10.59 3.81 5.75
CA ILE A 109 11.42 3.20 6.79
C ILE A 109 11.13 3.83 8.16
N ILE A 110 11.14 5.16 8.25
CA ILE A 110 10.81 5.86 9.50
C ILE A 110 9.38 5.53 9.92
N THR A 111 8.44 5.45 8.97
CA THR A 111 7.04 5.09 9.26
C THR A 111 6.92 3.70 9.88
N MET A 112 7.60 2.69 9.32
CA MET A 112 7.61 1.34 9.92
C MET A 112 8.20 1.36 11.33
N LEU A 113 9.32 2.06 11.53
CA LEU A 113 9.92 2.22 12.85
C LEU A 113 8.96 2.88 13.84
N MET A 114 8.33 3.99 13.45
CA MET A 114 7.36 4.73 14.28
C MET A 114 6.15 3.88 14.68
N VAL A 115 5.71 2.96 13.83
CA VAL A 115 4.63 2.02 14.15
C VAL A 115 5.12 0.94 15.12
N TRP A 116 6.27 0.32 14.83
CA TRP A 116 6.81 -0.75 15.66
C TRP A 116 7.23 -0.27 17.07
N THR A 117 7.72 0.96 17.18
CA THR A 117 8.09 1.58 18.46
C THR A 117 6.97 2.41 19.08
N ASN A 118 5.74 2.37 18.52
CA ASN A 118 4.66 3.26 18.92
C ASN A 118 4.30 3.14 20.43
N SER A 119 4.54 1.99 21.06
CA SER A 119 4.35 1.76 22.50
C SER A 119 5.20 2.68 23.40
N TYR A 120 6.28 3.29 22.88
CA TYR A 120 7.18 4.15 23.66
C TYR A 120 6.84 5.64 23.54
N HIS A 121 6.31 6.08 22.38
CA HIS A 121 6.22 7.51 22.05
C HIS A 121 4.82 7.95 21.58
N HIS A 122 3.95 7.04 21.14
CA HIS A 122 2.58 7.33 20.72
C HIS A 122 2.46 8.41 19.60
N LEU A 123 3.49 8.54 18.76
CA LEU A 123 3.58 9.55 17.70
C LEU A 123 2.90 9.11 16.39
N TYR A 124 2.62 7.81 16.26
CA TYR A 124 1.90 7.25 15.13
C TYR A 124 0.42 7.02 15.46
N TYR A 125 0.15 6.27 16.54
CA TYR A 125 -1.17 6.11 17.14
C TYR A 125 -1.13 6.55 18.60
N LYS A 126 -2.01 7.49 18.96
CA LYS A 126 -2.15 7.99 20.32
C LYS A 126 -2.85 6.98 21.23
N ILE A 127 -3.90 6.36 20.71
CA ILE A 127 -4.70 5.33 21.41
C ILE A 127 -4.96 4.22 20.41
N ILE A 128 -4.75 2.98 20.85
CA ILE A 128 -5.13 1.76 20.13
C ILE A 128 -6.06 1.01 21.08
N SER A 129 -7.35 1.07 20.81
CA SER A 129 -8.40 0.39 21.56
C SER A 129 -9.18 -0.56 20.66
N VAL A 130 -9.91 -1.51 21.26
CA VAL A 130 -10.84 -2.37 20.53
C VAL A 130 -12.25 -1.87 20.83
N ASN A 131 -12.99 -1.53 19.79
CA ASN A 131 -14.39 -1.16 19.90
C ASN A 131 -15.25 -2.42 19.73
N TYR A 132 -15.92 -2.81 20.82
CA TYR A 132 -16.84 -3.97 20.87
C TYR A 132 -18.30 -3.58 20.58
N SER A 133 -18.57 -2.32 20.22
CA SER A 133 -19.94 -1.83 19.97
C SER A 133 -20.46 -2.19 18.57
N SER A 134 -19.58 -2.70 17.69
CA SER A 134 -19.91 -3.17 16.35
C SER A 134 -20.21 -4.68 16.35
N PRO A 135 -20.83 -5.24 15.28
CA PRO A 135 -21.15 -6.67 15.21
C PRO A 135 -19.93 -7.61 15.33
N PHE A 136 -18.74 -7.06 15.19
CA PHE A 136 -17.45 -7.71 15.40
C PHE A 136 -16.45 -6.70 16.00
N PRO A 137 -15.46 -7.16 16.79
CA PRO A 137 -14.44 -6.29 17.36
C PRO A 137 -13.66 -5.54 16.26
N MET A 138 -13.60 -4.22 16.33
CA MET A 138 -12.82 -3.39 15.39
C MET A 138 -11.76 -2.59 16.12
N ALA A 139 -10.60 -2.40 15.48
CA ALA A 139 -9.57 -1.50 15.99
C ALA A 139 -10.06 -0.04 15.91
N ASP A 140 -10.06 0.64 17.05
CA ASP A 140 -10.28 2.07 17.15
C ASP A 140 -8.93 2.76 17.37
N LEU A 141 -8.51 3.52 16.36
CA LEU A 141 -7.16 4.06 16.23
C LEU A 141 -7.22 5.59 16.25
N THR A 142 -6.78 6.19 17.36
CA THR A 142 -6.60 7.64 17.41
C THR A 142 -5.29 8.01 16.72
N ARG A 143 -5.40 8.67 15.57
CA ARG A 143 -4.27 9.10 14.71
C ARG A 143 -3.43 10.18 15.41
N ALA A 144 -2.11 10.08 15.30
CA ALA A 144 -1.16 11.07 15.83
C ALA A 144 -0.41 11.80 14.69
N PRO A 145 0.43 12.81 14.96
CA PRO A 145 0.98 13.70 13.92
C PRO A 145 1.70 12.98 12.76
N TRP A 146 2.48 11.93 13.06
CA TRP A 146 3.23 11.21 12.01
C TRP A 146 2.32 10.48 11.03
N TYR A 147 1.12 10.06 11.46
CA TYR A 147 0.11 9.48 10.57
C TYR A 147 -0.24 10.43 9.43
N PHE A 148 -0.45 11.71 9.72
CA PHE A 148 -0.78 12.72 8.72
C PHE A 148 0.39 13.01 7.78
N VAL A 149 1.62 13.06 8.32
CA VAL A 149 2.85 13.22 7.51
C VAL A 149 2.98 12.07 6.51
N PHE A 150 2.82 10.83 6.98
CA PHE A 150 2.88 9.66 6.10
C PHE A 150 1.74 9.66 5.07
N THR A 151 0.53 10.08 5.48
CA THR A 151 -0.63 10.19 4.58
C THR A 151 -0.37 11.19 3.44
N ILE A 152 0.19 12.37 3.74
CA ILE A 152 0.57 13.37 2.74
C ILE A 152 1.61 12.79 1.78
N TYR A 153 2.63 12.12 2.32
CA TYR A 153 3.67 11.46 1.50
C TYR A 153 3.07 10.39 0.58
N PHE A 154 2.19 9.54 1.11
CA PHE A 154 1.52 8.46 0.38
C PHE A 154 0.75 9.00 -0.82
N TYR A 155 -0.11 10.01 -0.61
CA TYR A 155 -0.87 10.63 -1.68
C TYR A 155 0.00 11.43 -2.65
N SER A 156 1.08 12.04 -2.18
CA SER A 156 2.03 12.75 -3.05
C SER A 156 2.68 11.80 -4.05
N LEU A 157 3.13 10.62 -3.61
CA LEU A 157 3.72 9.63 -4.50
C LEU A 157 2.70 9.03 -5.48
N LEU A 158 1.49 8.76 -5.01
CA LEU A 158 0.38 8.34 -5.87
C LEU A 158 0.12 9.37 -6.97
N ALA A 159 -0.06 10.64 -6.59
CA ALA A 159 -0.31 11.73 -7.52
C ALA A 159 0.84 11.92 -8.52
N CYS A 160 2.10 11.88 -8.05
CA CYS A 160 3.27 11.96 -8.92
C CYS A 160 3.33 10.79 -9.91
N GLY A 161 3.11 9.56 -9.45
CA GLY A 161 3.09 8.37 -10.31
C GLY A 161 2.00 8.44 -11.38
N THR A 162 0.78 8.80 -10.98
CA THR A 162 -0.35 8.99 -11.89
C THR A 162 -0.07 10.10 -12.91
N PHE A 163 0.50 11.22 -12.49
CA PHE A 163 0.90 12.32 -13.38
C PHE A 163 1.91 11.86 -14.44
N LEU A 164 2.92 11.06 -14.05
CA LEU A 164 3.91 10.52 -14.98
C LEU A 164 3.27 9.64 -16.05
N ILE A 165 2.36 8.75 -15.64
CA ILE A 165 1.60 7.87 -16.53
C ILE A 165 0.76 8.71 -17.51
N ILE A 166 0.01 9.70 -17.01
CA ILE A 166 -0.80 10.61 -17.84
C ILE A 166 0.09 11.32 -18.87
N GLN A 167 1.24 11.85 -18.45
CA GLN A 167 2.16 12.55 -19.35
C GLN A 167 2.66 11.62 -20.47
N LYS A 168 3.06 10.39 -20.14
CA LYS A 168 3.51 9.38 -21.11
C LYS A 168 2.42 9.06 -22.13
N PHE A 169 1.17 8.93 -21.69
CA PHE A 169 0.05 8.63 -22.58
C PHE A 169 -0.35 9.80 -23.48
N ARG A 170 -0.19 11.05 -23.02
CA ARG A 170 -0.44 12.21 -23.88
C ARG A 170 0.57 12.31 -25.03
N SER A 171 1.78 11.79 -24.86
CA SER A 171 2.84 11.78 -25.87
C SER A 171 2.89 10.52 -26.76
N SER A 172 2.01 9.53 -26.54
CA SER A 172 2.04 8.24 -27.27
C SER A 172 1.05 8.23 -28.45
N ASP A 173 1.40 7.52 -29.54
CA ASP A 173 0.58 7.41 -30.75
C ASP A 173 -0.85 6.89 -30.51
N ARG A 174 -1.80 7.39 -31.31
CA ARG A 174 -3.28 7.23 -31.13
C ARG A 174 -3.75 5.78 -30.94
N VAL A 175 -3.02 4.78 -31.43
CA VAL A 175 -3.42 3.35 -31.43
C VAL A 175 -3.35 2.72 -30.03
N TYR A 176 -2.48 3.20 -29.14
CA TYR A 176 -2.38 2.68 -27.76
C TYR A 176 -3.32 3.39 -26.76
N ARG A 177 -4.13 4.37 -27.17
CA ARG A 177 -5.00 5.11 -26.22
C ARG A 177 -6.08 4.25 -25.58
N ASN A 178 -6.66 3.29 -26.31
CA ASN A 178 -7.85 2.56 -25.84
C ASN A 178 -7.56 1.50 -24.75
N GLN A 179 -6.40 0.84 -24.76
CA GLN A 179 -6.01 -0.10 -23.70
C GLN A 179 -5.62 0.58 -22.37
N ASN A 180 -5.28 1.87 -22.43
CA ASN A 180 -4.70 2.60 -21.29
C ASN A 180 -5.72 3.34 -20.41
N TYR A 181 -6.96 3.49 -20.88
CA TYR A 181 -8.05 4.02 -20.04
C TYR A 181 -8.31 3.15 -18.81
N ILE A 182 -8.10 1.84 -18.91
CA ILE A 182 -8.32 0.90 -17.80
C ILE A 182 -7.38 1.21 -16.62
N ILE A 183 -6.11 1.55 -16.89
CA ILE A 183 -5.12 1.88 -15.85
C ILE A 183 -5.47 3.22 -15.17
N ILE A 184 -5.90 4.21 -15.97
CA ILE A 184 -6.29 5.53 -15.43
C ILE A 184 -7.56 5.39 -14.59
N ILE A 185 -8.57 4.68 -15.08
CA ILE A 185 -9.81 4.40 -14.32
C ILE A 185 -9.47 3.66 -13.03
N ALA A 186 -8.62 2.61 -13.09
CA ALA A 186 -8.17 1.87 -11.92
C ALA A 186 -7.42 2.75 -10.90
N ALA A 187 -6.64 3.73 -11.35
CA ALA A 187 -5.93 4.66 -10.48
C ALA A 187 -6.84 5.68 -9.78
N PHE A 188 -8.06 5.91 -10.28
CA PHE A 188 -9.05 6.80 -9.65
C PHE A 188 -9.98 6.08 -8.64
N ILE A 189 -10.08 4.75 -8.70
CA ILE A 189 -10.90 3.95 -7.75
C ILE A 189 -10.53 4.26 -6.28
N PRO A 190 -9.24 4.34 -5.87
CA PRO A 190 -8.89 4.65 -4.49
C PRO A 190 -9.32 6.05 -4.03
N TRP A 191 -9.37 7.02 -4.95
CA TRP A 191 -9.74 8.40 -4.63
C TRP A 191 -11.24 8.53 -4.36
N ILE A 192 -12.07 7.85 -5.18
CA ILE A 192 -13.52 7.86 -4.99
C ILE A 192 -13.89 7.13 -3.69
N SER A 193 -13.22 6.01 -3.41
CA SER A 193 -13.45 5.25 -2.17
C SER A 193 -12.97 5.95 -0.90
N ASN A 194 -12.12 6.97 -0.98
CA ASN A 194 -11.64 7.72 0.19
C ASN A 194 -12.52 8.94 0.54
N ILE A 195 -13.41 9.34 -0.37
CA ILE A 195 -14.32 10.49 -0.20
C ILE A 195 -15.69 10.05 0.37
N ILE A 196 -16.05 8.78 0.23
CA ILE A 196 -17.26 8.15 0.79
C ILE A 196 -16.93 7.57 2.16
#